data_AF-L9WZL3-F1
#
_entry.id   AF-L9WZL3-F1
#
_cell.length_a   1.000
_cell.length_b   1.000
_cell.length_c   1.000
_cell.angle_alpha   90.00
_cell.angle_beta   90.00
_cell.angle_gamma   90.00
#
_symmetry.space_group_name_H-M   'P 1'
#
loop_
_entity.id
_entity.type
_entity.pdbx_description
1 polymer ?
#
loop_
_entity_poly.entity_id
_entity_poly.type
_entity_poly.pdbx_seq_one_letter_code
_entity_poly.pdbx_strand_id
1 'polypeptide(L)' 'MVNEDFEPNDRQDAILEVLKEGRKEGKPWGYANPKRLEEALDTRRQYINRALRGLVDAGWVEKVNRGLYRFVRDPREN' A
#
# COMPACT_ATOMS: atom_id res chain seq x y z
N MET A 1 -2.79 9.17 -13.11
CA MET A 1 -2.88 10.44 -12.36
C MET A 1 -3.21 10.06 -10.92
N VAL A 2 -2.60 10.71 -9.93
CA VAL A 2 -2.90 10.43 -8.51
C VAL A 2 -4.25 11.05 -8.19
N ASN A 3 -5.17 10.28 -7.61
CA ASN A 3 -6.44 10.79 -7.13
C ASN A 3 -6.24 11.39 -5.73
N GLU A 4 -6.24 12.72 -5.63
CA GLU A 4 -6.03 13.43 -4.35
C GLU A 4 -7.28 13.40 -3.45
N ASP A 5 -8.45 13.15 -4.02
CA ASP A 5 -9.74 13.07 -3.31
C ASP A 5 -10.09 11.62 -2.86
N PHE A 6 -9.17 10.67 -3.06
CA PHE A 6 -9.38 9.29 -2.63
C PHE A 6 -9.31 9.20 -1.10
N GLU A 7 -10.33 8.63 -0.47
CA GLU A 7 -10.36 8.33 0.96
C GLU A 7 -10.10 6.83 1.20
N PRO A 8 -8.90 6.44 1.67
CA PRO A 8 -8.64 5.05 2.04
C PRO A 8 -9.55 4.61 3.19
N ASN A 9 -10.01 3.36 3.15
CA ASN A 9 -10.58 2.72 4.33
C ASN A 9 -9.48 2.21 5.28
N ASP A 10 -9.87 1.81 6.49
CA ASP A 10 -8.98 1.30 7.54
C ASP A 10 -7.95 0.27 7.05
N ARG A 11 -8.35 -0.63 6.15
CA ARG A 11 -7.44 -1.66 5.62
C ARG A 11 -6.44 -1.09 4.63
N GLN A 12 -6.85 -0.13 3.82
CA GLN A 12 -5.98 0.54 2.89
C GLN A 12 -4.98 1.43 3.63
N ASP A 13 -5.41 2.11 4.69
CA ASP A 13 -4.51 2.81 5.60
C ASP A 13 -3.50 1.87 6.23
N ALA A 14 -3.93 0.73 6.78
CA ALA A 14 -3.01 -0.25 7.33
C ALA A 14 -1.99 -0.77 6.30
N ILE A 15 -2.38 -0.94 5.04
CA ILE A 15 -1.45 -1.31 3.95
C ILE A 15 -0.45 -0.19 3.67
N LEU A 16 -0.89 1.07 3.63
CA LEU A 16 -0.02 2.22 3.41
C LEU A 16 1.02 2.34 4.53
N GLU A 17 0.63 2.11 5.78
CA GLU A 17 1.56 2.12 6.91
C GLU A 17 2.64 1.03 6.78
N VAL A 18 2.25 -0.20 6.42
CA VAL A 18 3.22 -1.29 6.17
C VAL A 18 4.17 -0.93 5.02
N LEU A 19 3.68 -0.29 3.96
CA LEU A 19 4.53 0.15 2.85
C LEU A 19 5.50 1.28 3.26
N LYS A 20 5.11 2.14 4.21
CA LYS A 20 5.95 3.24 4.72
C LYS A 20 6.96 2.79 5.80
N GLU A 21 6.87 1.55 6.30
CA GLU A 21 7.82 1.00 7.27
C GLU A 21 9.28 1.17 6.80
N GLY A 22 10.13 1.70 7.67
CA GLY A 22 11.54 1.96 7.36
C GLY A 22 11.82 3.32 6.70
N ARG A 23 10.80 4.06 6.24
CA ARG A 23 10.97 5.40 5.61
C ARG A 23 11.76 6.38 6.47
N LYS A 24 11.55 6.36 7.79
CA LYS A 24 12.24 7.24 8.76
C LYS A 24 13.56 6.66 9.29
N GLU A 25 13.86 5.40 8.99
CA GLU A 25 15.01 4.68 9.53
C GLU A 25 16.17 4.58 8.52
N GLY A 26 16.04 5.18 7.34
CA GLY A 26 17.03 5.07 6.26
C GLY A 26 17.13 3.66 5.66
N LYS A 27 16.18 2.76 5.98
CA LYS A 27 16.11 1.41 5.43
C LYS A 27 15.40 1.43 4.08
N PRO A 28 15.69 0.46 3.17
CA PRO A 28 14.86 0.25 1.99
C PRO A 28 13.39 0.08 2.40
N TRP A 29 12.51 0.87 1.80
CA TRP A 29 11.09 0.95 2.13
C TRP A 29 10.24 1.09 0.86
N GLY A 30 8.92 1.09 1.01
CA GLY A 30 8.00 1.40 -0.07
C GLY A 30 7.63 0.21 -0.95
N TYR A 31 8.06 -1.02 -0.63
CA TYR A 31 7.72 -2.21 -1.42
C TYR A 31 7.17 -3.33 -0.54
N ALA A 32 6.11 -3.97 -1.02
CA ALA A 32 5.58 -5.18 -0.40
C ALA A 32 4.95 -6.12 -1.44
N ASN A 33 4.96 -7.41 -1.10
CA ASN A 33 4.14 -8.40 -1.79
C ASN A 33 2.89 -8.71 -0.94
N PRO A 34 1.82 -9.31 -1.52
CA PRO A 34 0.63 -9.66 -0.76
C PRO A 34 0.91 -10.53 0.46
N LYS A 35 1.87 -11.46 0.38
CA LYS A 35 2.21 -12.37 1.49
C LYS A 35 2.74 -11.61 2.72
N ARG A 36 3.61 -10.62 2.53
CA ARG A 36 4.07 -9.73 3.61
C ARG A 36 2.91 -8.97 4.25
N LEU A 37 2.00 -8.45 3.43
CA LEU A 37 0.84 -7.70 3.92
C LEU A 37 -0.16 -8.60 4.67
N GLU A 38 -0.34 -9.84 4.22
CA GLU A 38 -1.15 -10.84 4.94
C GLU A 38 -0.59 -11.12 6.33
N GLU A 39 0.73 -11.30 6.42
CA GLU A 39 1.43 -11.58 7.68
C GLU A 39 1.43 -10.36 8.62
N ALA A 40 1.72 -9.18 8.09
CA ALA A 40 1.78 -7.95 8.89
C ALA A 40 0.41 -7.52 9.43
N LEU A 41 -0.66 -7.79 8.70
CA LEU A 41 -2.01 -7.32 9.03
C LEU A 41 -2.96 -8.42 9.51
N ASP A 42 -2.46 -9.65 9.70
CA ASP A 42 -3.25 -10.86 10.01
C ASP A 42 -4.55 -10.94 9.19
N THR A 43 -4.44 -10.67 7.89
CA THR A 43 -5.59 -10.47 6.99
C THR A 43 -5.50 -11.40 5.80
N ARG A 44 -6.61 -12.05 5.47
CA ARG A 44 -6.66 -12.98 4.32
C ARG A 44 -6.30 -12.27 3.00
N ARG A 45 -5.53 -12.98 2.15
CA ARG A 45 -5.11 -12.55 0.81
C ARG A 45 -6.18 -11.88 -0.05
N GLN A 46 -7.42 -12.38 0.00
CA GLN A 46 -8.52 -11.83 -0.78
C GLN A 46 -8.79 -10.35 -0.43
N TYR A 47 -8.79 -10.02 0.87
CA TYR A 47 -9.03 -8.66 1.34
C TYR A 47 -7.84 -7.74 1.09
N ILE A 48 -6.61 -8.27 1.23
CA ILE A 48 -5.38 -7.55 0.83
C ILE A 48 -5.43 -7.17 -0.64
N ASN A 49 -5.73 -8.11 -1.54
CA ASN A 49 -5.78 -7.82 -2.98
C ASN A 49 -6.90 -6.84 -3.35
N ARG A 50 -8.06 -6.91 -2.67
CA ARG A 50 -9.15 -5.95 -2.89
C ARG A 50 -8.74 -4.54 -2.47
N ALA A 51 -8.08 -4.40 -1.32
CA ALA A 51 -7.62 -3.11 -0.83
C ALA A 51 -6.49 -2.52 -1.70
N LEU A 52 -5.50 -3.35 -2.08
CA LEU A 52 -4.45 -2.97 -3.02
C LEU A 52 -5.01 -2.51 -4.36
N ARG A 53 -6.05 -3.15 -4.88
CA ARG A 53 -6.70 -2.72 -6.14
C ARG A 53 -7.20 -1.28 -6.02
N GLY A 54 -7.92 -0.94 -4.95
CA GLY A 54 -8.39 0.44 -4.76
C GLY A 54 -7.26 1.46 -4.64
N LEU A 55 -6.16 1.11 -3.95
CA LEU A 55 -4.97 1.98 -3.86
C LEU A 55 -4.26 2.15 -5.21
N VAL A 56 -4.25 1.09 -6.04
CA VAL A 56 -3.70 1.13 -7.39
C VAL A 56 -4.57 1.96 -8.32
N ASP A 57 -5.89 1.79 -8.26
CA ASP A 57 -6.85 2.55 -9.06
C ASP A 57 -6.79 4.05 -8.71
N ALA A 58 -6.52 4.38 -7.43
CA ALA A 58 -6.28 5.75 -6.97
C ALA A 58 -4.87 6.30 -7.31
N GLY A 59 -3.93 5.44 -7.70
CA GLY A 59 -2.55 5.82 -8.00
C GLY A 59 -1.66 6.09 -6.78
N TRP A 60 -2.08 5.71 -5.57
CA TRP A 60 -1.30 5.87 -4.33
C TRP A 60 -0.27 4.74 -4.16
N VAL A 61 -0.57 3.59 -4.74
CA VAL A 61 0.30 2.43 -4.87
C VAL A 61 0.36 2.04 -6.34
N GLU A 62 1.47 1.50 -6.80
CA GLU A 62 1.57 0.91 -8.13
C GLU A 62 1.88 -0.58 -8.04
N LYS A 63 1.50 -1.33 -9.08
CA LYS A 63 1.88 -2.73 -9.22
C LYS A 63 3.05 -2.83 -10.19
N VAL A 64 4.26 -2.95 -9.64
CA VAL A 64 5.51 -2.91 -10.40
C VAL A 64 5.72 -4.19 -11.23
N ASN A 65 5.30 -5.33 -10.70
CA ASN A 65 5.31 -6.61 -11.42
C ASN A 65 4.24 -7.57 -10.84
N ARG A 66 4.27 -8.84 -11.27
CA ARG A 66 3.37 -9.86 -10.72
C ARG A 66 3.67 -10.12 -9.24
N GLY A 67 2.88 -9.48 -8.38
CA GLY A 67 2.90 -9.72 -6.93
C GLY A 67 3.81 -8.77 -6.16
N LEU A 68 4.40 -7.76 -6.80
CA LEU A 68 5.13 -6.68 -6.12
C LEU A 68 4.39 -5.36 -6.30
N TYR A 69 4.18 -4.67 -5.18
CA TYR A 69 3.55 -3.37 -5.12
C TYR A 69 4.52 -2.35 -4.53
N ARG A 70 4.45 -1.11 -5.02
CA ARG A 70 5.28 0.00 -4.58
C ARG A 70 4.42 1.18 -4.13
N PHE A 71 4.75 1.77 -2.99
CA PHE A 71 4.19 3.04 -2.55
C PHE A 71 4.61 4.17 -3.51
N VAL A 72 3.64 4.93 -3.98
CA VAL A 72 3.87 6.08 -4.86
C VAL A 72 3.85 7.37 -4.05
N ARG A 73 2.70 7.66 -3.43
CA ARG A 73 2.46 8.87 -2.63
C ARG A 73 1.21 8.68 -1.78
N ASP A 74 1.20 9.33 -0.62
CA ASP A 74 0.01 9.60 0.17
C ASP A 74 -0.25 11.12 0.13
N PRO A 75 -1.23 11.61 -0.65
CA PRO A 75 -1.54 13.03 -0.77
C PRO A 75 -1.85 13.72 0.56
N ARG A 76 -2.22 12.96 1.62
CA ARG A 76 -2.55 13.50 2.94
C ARG A 76 -1.32 13.90 3.76
N GLU A 77 -0.12 13.44 3.39
CA GLU A 77 1.11 13.63 4.17
C GLU A 77 1.98 14.82 3.74
N ASN A 78 1.48 15.66 2.82
CA ASN A 78 2.11 16.86 2.22
C ASN A 78 3.62 17.07 2.50
#